data_AF-A0A3D0XDT0-F1
#
_entry.id   AF-A0A3D0XDT0-F1
#
_cell.length_a   1.000
_cell.length_b   1.000
_cell.length_c   1.000
_cell.angle_alpha   90.00
_cell.angle_beta   90.00
_cell.angle_gamma   90.00
#
_symmetry.space_group_name_H-M   'P 1'
#
loop_
_entity.id
_entity.type
_entity.pdbx_description
1 polymer ?
#
loop_
_entity_poly.entity_id
_entity_poly.type
_entity_poly.pdbx_seq_one_letter_code
_entity_poly.pdbx_strand_id
1 'polypeptide(L)' 'MIEGHFKQGGTLININVLDGDKLMKANENPEDYPDLVVRVTGFTAYFASLSPEFRQLVVDRFLEGV' A
#
# COMPACT_ATOMS: atom_id res chain seq x y z
N MET A 1 14.31 -12.54 -2.50
CA MET A 1 12.86 -12.51 -2.17
C MET A 1 12.01 -13.10 -3.30
N ILE A 2 11.98 -12.48 -4.48
CA ILE A 2 11.14 -12.95 -5.60
C ILE A 2 11.48 -14.38 -6.04
N GLU A 3 12.76 -14.69 -6.28
CA GLU A 3 13.17 -16.06 -6.62
C GLU A 3 12.85 -17.07 -5.52
N GLY A 4 12.96 -16.65 -4.25
CA GLY A 4 12.62 -17.49 -3.11
C GLY A 4 11.12 -17.81 -3.06
N HIS A 5 10.28 -16.83 -3.33
CA HIS A 5 8.82 -17.00 -3.44
C HIS A 5 8.47 -18.06 -4.48
N PHE A 6 9.05 -17.98 -5.68
CA PHE A 6 8.83 -18.98 -6.73
C PHE A 6 9.37 -20.36 -6.37
N LYS A 7 10.56 -20.45 -5.78
CA LYS A 7 11.14 -21.72 -5.31
C LYS A 7 10.29 -22.41 -4.24
N GLN A 8 9.51 -21.65 -3.47
CA GLN A 8 8.59 -22.16 -2.45
C GLN A 8 7.18 -22.46 -2.99
N GLY A 9 6.94 -22.32 -4.30
CA GLY A 9 5.64 -22.57 -4.91
C GLY A 9 4.63 -21.42 -4.74
N GLY A 10 5.11 -20.21 -4.39
CA GLY A 10 4.26 -19.02 -4.33
C GLY A 10 3.67 -18.66 -5.69
N THR A 11 2.39 -18.29 -5.70
CA THR A 11 1.61 -18.07 -6.93
C THR A 11 1.31 -16.60 -7.21
N LEU A 12 1.43 -15.72 -6.20
CA LEU A 12 1.12 -14.30 -6.32
C LEU A 12 1.90 -13.48 -5.29
N ILE A 13 2.46 -12.36 -5.73
CA ILE A 13 3.09 -11.36 -4.87
C ILE A 13 2.62 -9.95 -5.28
N ASN A 14 2.19 -9.13 -4.32
CA ASN A 14 1.92 -7.72 -4.52
C ASN A 14 2.94 -6.92 -3.72
N ILE A 15 3.55 -5.92 -4.34
CA ILE A 15 4.58 -5.09 -3.71
C ILE A 15 4.18 -3.63 -3.87
N ASN A 16 4.14 -2.89 -2.76
CA ASN A 16 4.08 -1.44 -2.76
C ASN A 16 5.47 -0.90 -2.40
N VAL A 17 5.94 0.10 -3.13
CA VAL A 17 7.18 0.84 -2.80
C VAL A 17 6.78 2.30 -2.65
N LEU A 18 6.68 2.74 -1.41
CA LEU A 18 6.15 4.04 -1.03
C LEU A 18 7.09 4.67 0.01
N ASP A 19 6.99 5.99 0.16
CA ASP A 19 7.65 6.74 1.22
C ASP A 19 6.72 6.78 2.44
N GLY A 20 7.19 6.27 3.58
CA GLY A 20 6.40 6.17 4.80
C GLY A 20 5.93 7.54 5.31
N ASP A 21 6.79 8.56 5.22
CA ASP A 21 6.44 9.91 5.67
C ASP A 21 5.36 10.52 4.76
N LYS A 22 5.43 10.25 3.45
CA LYS A 22 4.37 10.67 2.52
C LYS A 22 3.07 9.93 2.76
N LEU A 23 3.12 8.63 3.07
CA LEU A 23 1.94 7.84 3.35
C LEU A 23 1.21 8.31 4.61
N MET A 24 1.95 8.65 5.68
CA MET A 24 1.38 9.21 6.90
C MET A 24 0.73 10.57 6.65
N LYS A 25 1.41 11.47 5.92
CA LYS A 25 0.85 12.78 5.55
C LYS A 25 -0.39 12.67 4.67
N ALA A 26 -0.40 11.73 3.72
CA ALA A 26 -1.55 11.47 2.88
C ALA A 26 -2.73 10.86 3.67
N ASN A 27 -2.46 10.15 4.78
CA ASN A 27 -3.52 9.63 5.65
C ASN A 27 -4.23 10.77 6.39
N GLU A 28 -3.47 11.76 6.87
CA GLU A 28 -4.01 12.97 7.50
C GLU A 28 -4.75 13.85 6.48
N ASN A 29 -4.10 14.19 5.36
CA ASN A 29 -4.63 15.06 4.30
C ASN A 29 -4.50 14.40 2.92
N PRO A 30 -5.47 13.57 2.49
CA PRO A 30 -5.40 12.83 1.23
C PRO A 30 -5.44 13.72 -0.01
N GLU A 31 -6.10 14.88 0.07
CA GLU A 31 -6.27 15.80 -1.06
C GLU A 31 -4.95 16.45 -1.50
N ASP A 32 -3.94 16.51 -0.62
CA ASP A 32 -2.59 17.01 -0.94
C ASP A 32 -1.79 16.03 -1.82
N TYR A 33 -2.27 14.78 -1.92
CA TYR A 33 -1.62 13.68 -2.63
C TYR A 33 -2.58 13.00 -3.61
N PRO A 34 -3.17 13.74 -4.58
CA PRO A 34 -4.18 13.20 -5.48
C PRO A 34 -3.63 12.09 -6.39
N ASP A 35 -2.33 12.15 -6.70
CA ASP A 35 -1.63 11.19 -7.56
C ASP A 35 -1.08 9.98 -6.79
N LEU A 36 -1.28 9.90 -5.47
CA LEU A 36 -0.81 8.77 -4.68
C LEU A 36 -1.67 7.54 -5.00
N VAL A 37 -1.06 6.55 -5.62
CA VAL A 37 -1.70 5.29 -5.99
C VAL A 37 -1.13 4.16 -5.15
N VAL A 38 -2.02 3.31 -4.63
CA VAL A 38 -1.64 2.16 -3.81
C VAL A 38 -2.21 0.86 -4.38
N ARG A 39 -1.44 -0.23 -4.24
CA ARG A 39 -1.87 -1.59 -4.57
C ARG A 39 -2.48 -2.24 -3.34
N VAL A 40 -3.79 -2.46 -3.37
CA VAL A 40 -4.50 -3.29 -2.40
C VAL A 40 -4.62 -4.70 -2.97
N THR A 41 -4.80 -5.70 -2.12
CA THR A 41 -4.99 -7.09 -2.56
C THR A 41 -6.16 -7.17 -3.54
N GLY A 42 -5.85 -7.36 -4.84
CA GLY A 42 -6.84 -7.51 -5.90
C GLY A 42 -7.11 -6.27 -6.76
N PHE A 43 -6.69 -5.07 -6.36
CA PHE A 43 -6.93 -3.85 -7.15
C PHE A 43 -5.93 -2.72 -6.87
N THR A 44 -5.91 -1.74 -7.77
CA THR A 44 -5.13 -0.51 -7.64
C THR A 44 -6.12 0.65 -7.47
N ALA A 45 -5.87 1.54 -6.52
CA ALA A 45 -6.74 2.68 -6.26
C ALA A 45 -5.92 3.94 -5.91
N TYR A 46 -6.50 5.11 -6.18
CA TYR A 46 -5.99 6.37 -5.65
C TYR A 46 -6.21 6.38 -4.13
N PHE A 47 -5.15 6.65 -3.38
CA PHE A 47 -5.19 6.65 -1.93
C PHE A 47 -6.27 7.61 -1.39
N ALA A 48 -6.42 8.78 -2.01
CA ALA A 48 -7.43 9.76 -1.66
C ALA A 48 -8.88 9.28 -1.87
N SER A 49 -9.11 8.31 -2.74
CA SER A 49 -10.45 7.73 -2.98
C SER A 49 -10.85 6.67 -1.96
N LEU A 50 -9.92 6.22 -1.12
CA LEU A 50 -10.17 5.19 -0.11
C LEU A 50 -10.86 5.78 1.13
N SER A 51 -11.72 4.98 1.77
CA SER A 51 -12.29 5.36 3.06
C SER A 51 -11.18 5.50 4.12
N PRO A 52 -11.39 6.32 5.17
CA PRO A 52 -10.40 6.49 6.23
C PRO A 52 -9.92 5.18 6.84
N GLU A 53 -10.81 4.19 7.00
CA GLU A 53 -10.49 2.88 7.55
C GLU A 53 -9.57 2.08 6.63
N PHE A 54 -9.80 2.15 5.30
CA PHE A 54 -8.93 1.50 4.32
C PHE A 54 -7.57 2.17 4.21
N ARG A 55 -7.51 3.50 4.30
CA ARG A 55 -6.24 4.24 4.32
C ARG A 55 -5.42 3.86 5.54
N GLN A 56 -6.05 3.78 6.72
CA GLN A 56 -5.40 3.33 7.94
C GLN A 56 -4.88 1.89 7.81
N LEU A 57 -5.69 0.98 7.26
CA LEU A 57 -5.25 -0.40 7.03
C LEU A 57 -4.02 -0.49 6.09
N VAL A 58 -3.93 0.37 5.07
CA VAL A 58 -2.75 0.42 4.19
C VAL A 58 -1.53 0.94 4.96
N VAL A 59 -1.70 1.97 5.80
CA VAL A 59 -0.64 2.53 6.65
C VAL A 59 -0.14 1.50 7.66
N ASP A 60 -1.05 0.83 8.37
CA ASP A 60 -0.71 -0.17 9.39
C ASP A 60 0.10 -1.32 8.77
N ARG A 61 -0.35 -1.84 7.61
CA ARG A 61 0.38 -2.88 6.88
C ARG A 61 1.77 -2.43 6.44
N PHE A 62 1.92 -1.17 6.07
CA PHE A 62 3.21 -0.62 5.65
C PHE A 62 4.18 -0.50 6.84
N LEU A 63 3.69 -0.09 8.01
CA LEU A 63 4.49 0.07 9.23
C LEU A 63 4.84 -1.27 9.90
N GLU A 64 3.93 -2.25 9.87
CA GLU A 64 4.16 -3.58 10.45
C GLU A 64 5.15 -4.43 9.62
N GLY A 65 5.40 -4.07 8.37
CA GLY A 65 6.44 -4.69 7.54
C GLY A 65 6.16 -6.15 7.17
N VAL A 66 4.89 -6.50 6.93
CA VAL A 66 4.44 -7.86 6.58
C VAL A 66 4.25 -8.06 5.09
#